data_AF-T1E860-F1
#
_entry.id   AF-T1E860-F1
#
_cell.length_a   1.000
_cell.length_b   1.000
_cell.length_c   1.000
_cell.angle_alpha   90.00
_cell.angle_beta   90.00
_cell.angle_gamma   90.00
#
_symmetry.space_group_name_H-M   'P 1'
#
loop_
_entity.id
_entity.type
_entity.pdbx_description
1 polymer ?
#
loop_
_entity_poly.entity_id
_entity_poly.type
_entity_poly.pdbx_seq_one_letter_code
_entity_poly.pdbx_strand_id
1 'polypeptide(L)'
;MINYDDSRRDISIETTPGPRTQSRLIIREPQINDSGNYTCSASNTEPASIYVFVSKGDNTAAISRRKTSGAAATSRLSAILLECLFFPSVILSYLLTSSYA
;
A
#
# COMPACT_ATOMS: atom_id res chain seq x y z
N MET A 1 -8.11 -28.28 -6.51
CA MET A 1 -9.57 -28.42 -6.67
C MET A 1 -10.10 -28.88 -5.32
N ILE A 2 -10.86 -28.04 -4.61
CA ILE A 2 -11.48 -28.47 -3.35
C ILE A 2 -12.65 -29.35 -3.71
N ASN A 3 -12.54 -30.63 -3.36
CA ASN A 3 -13.61 -31.59 -3.53
C ASN A 3 -14.52 -31.51 -2.29
N TYR A 4 -15.81 -31.28 -2.51
CA TYR A 4 -16.82 -31.17 -1.45
C TYR A 4 -17.26 -32.54 -0.91
N ASP A 5 -16.63 -33.62 -1.40
CA ASP A 5 -16.86 -35.01 -1.02
C ASP A 5 -16.31 -35.27 0.40
N ASP A 6 -17.15 -34.89 1.37
CA ASP A 6 -17.35 -35.41 2.74
C ASP A 6 -16.17 -35.47 3.74
N SER A 7 -14.93 -35.22 3.31
CA SER A 7 -13.75 -35.27 4.19
C SER A 7 -13.61 -34.05 5.11
N ARG A 8 -14.29 -32.95 4.80
CA ARG A 8 -14.18 -31.65 5.47
C ARG A 8 -15.55 -31.17 5.95
N ARG A 9 -15.90 -31.51 7.20
CA ARG A 9 -17.16 -31.14 7.88
C ARG A 9 -17.39 -29.62 7.99
N ASP A 10 -16.34 -28.84 7.77
CA ASP A 10 -16.34 -27.38 7.71
C ASP A 10 -16.89 -26.81 6.39
N ILE A 11 -17.11 -27.64 5.37
CA ILE A 11 -17.56 -27.20 4.05
C ILE A 11 -19.01 -27.64 3.81
N SER A 12 -19.87 -26.71 3.37
CA SER A 12 -21.26 -26.99 3.01
C SER A 12 -21.68 -26.23 1.75
N ILE A 13 -22.54 -26.85 0.95
CA ILE A 13 -23.15 -26.24 -0.24
C ILE A 13 -24.65 -26.12 -0.02
N GLU A 14 -25.17 -24.91 -0.19
CA GLU A 14 -26.61 -24.65 -0.20
C GLU A 14 -27.03 -24.30 -1.63
N THR A 15 -28.03 -25.01 -2.15
CA THR A 15 -28.61 -24.70 -3.46
C THR A 15 -30.04 -24.23 -3.28
N THR A 16 -30.32 -23.00 -3.72
CA THR A 16 -31.66 -22.41 -3.70
C THR A 16 -32.25 -22.42 -5.10
N PRO A 17 -33.30 -23.22 -5.36
CA PRO A 17 -33.99 -23.22 -6.65
C PRO A 17 -34.85 -21.96 -6.81
N GLY A 18 -34.94 -21.46 -8.04
CA GLY A 18 -35.73 -20.29 -8.39
C GLY A 18 -35.66 -20.00 -9.89
N PRO A 19 -36.17 -18.84 -10.37
CA PRO A 19 -36.01 -18.43 -11.77
C PRO A 19 -34.54 -18.38 -12.22
N ARG A 20 -33.64 -18.13 -11.26
CA ARG A 20 -32.20 -18.37 -11.36
C ARG A 20 -31.79 -19.23 -10.18
N THR A 21 -31.28 -20.42 -10.44
CA THR A 21 -30.72 -21.29 -9.39
C THR A 21 -29.47 -20.65 -8.81
N GLN A 22 -29.42 -20.52 -7.49
CA GLN A 22 -28.26 -19.99 -6.79
C GLN A 22 -27.59 -21.11 -5.98
N SER A 23 -26.29 -21.31 -6.19
CA SER A 23 -25.46 -22.19 -5.36
C SER A 23 -24.56 -21.35 -4.46
N ARG A 24 -24.50 -21.69 -3.17
CA ARG A 24 -23.70 -21.02 -2.15
C ARG A 24 -22.76 -22.00 -1.49
N LEU A 25 -21.47 -21.76 -1.64
CA LEU A 25 -20.42 -22.46 -0.91
C LEU A 25 -20.12 -21.75 0.41
N ILE A 26 -20.06 -22.52 1.50
CA ILE A 26 -19.72 -22.05 2.84
C ILE A 26 -18.54 -22.87 3.35
N ILE A 27 -17.48 -22.20 3.79
CA ILE A 27 -16.28 -22.82 4.38
C ILE A 27 -16.12 -22.22 5.78
N ARG A 28 -16.23 -23.04 6.82
CA ARG A 28 -16.01 -22.65 8.22
C ARG A 28 -14.52 -22.76 8.51
N GLU A 29 -13.94 -21.81 9.25
CA GLU A 29 -12.52 -21.84 9.64
C GLU A 29 -11.52 -22.02 8.46
N PRO A 30 -11.56 -21.14 7.43
CA PRO A 30 -10.72 -21.28 6.25
C PRO A 30 -9.24 -21.25 6.60
N GLN A 31 -8.48 -22.16 5.99
CA GLN A 31 -7.05 -22.30 6.13
C GLN A 31 -6.33 -21.73 4.89
N ILE A 32 -5.04 -21.42 5.01
CA ILE A 32 -4.26 -20.85 3.89
C ILE A 32 -4.30 -21.77 2.65
N ASN A 33 -4.32 -23.09 2.87
CA ASN A 33 -4.41 -24.11 1.81
C ASN A 33 -5.77 -24.15 1.10
N ASP A 34 -6.78 -23.45 1.61
CA ASP A 34 -8.08 -23.27 0.94
C ASP A 34 -8.01 -22.21 -0.16
N SER A 35 -6.89 -21.50 -0.30
CA SER A 35 -6.67 -20.59 -1.43
C SER A 35 -6.64 -21.34 -2.76
N GLY A 36 -7.32 -20.83 -3.77
CA GLY A 36 -7.33 -21.45 -5.08
C GLY A 36 -8.43 -20.95 -6.01
N ASN A 37 -8.54 -21.61 -7.16
CA ASN A 37 -9.62 -21.37 -8.11
C ASN A 37 -10.85 -22.22 -7.77
N TYR A 38 -11.96 -21.55 -7.53
CA TYR A 38 -13.26 -22.13 -7.23
C TYR A 38 -14.15 -21.99 -8.46
N THR A 39 -14.61 -23.13 -8.97
CA THR A 39 -15.47 -23.19 -10.15
C THR A 39 -16.85 -23.69 -9.76
N CYS A 40 -17.88 -22.89 -10.06
CA CYS A 40 -19.26 -23.33 -10.06
C CYS A 40 -19.56 -23.97 -11.42
N SER A 41 -19.87 -25.26 -11.43
CA SER A 41 -20.27 -26.01 -12.61
C SER A 41 -21.62 -26.67 -12.34
N ALA A 42 -22.62 -26.34 -13.16
CA ALA A 42 -23.91 -27.03 -13.16
C ALA A 42 -24.11 -27.72 -14.51
N SER A 43 -24.86 -28.83 -14.53
CA SER A 43 -24.91 -29.77 -15.65
C SER A 43 -25.36 -29.16 -17.00
N ASN A 44 -26.06 -28.02 -16.99
CA ASN A 44 -26.65 -27.39 -18.17
C ASN A 44 -26.23 -25.92 -18.36
N THR A 45 -25.16 -25.47 -17.71
CA THR A 45 -24.72 -24.08 -17.78
C THR A 45 -23.22 -23.97 -17.98
N GLU A 46 -22.77 -22.88 -18.58
CA GLU A 46 -21.34 -22.57 -18.66
C GLU A 46 -20.74 -22.45 -17.25
N PRO A 47 -19.58 -23.08 -16.97
CA PRO A 47 -18.93 -22.96 -15.68
C PRO A 47 -18.43 -21.54 -15.43
N ALA A 48 -18.57 -21.08 -14.19
CA ALA A 48 -18.03 -19.79 -13.76
C ALA A 48 -16.96 -20.00 -12.67
N SER A 49 -15.83 -19.29 -12.79
CA SER A 49 -14.68 -19.46 -11.91
C SER A 49 -14.28 -18.16 -11.21
N ILE A 50 -13.86 -18.27 -9.95
CA ILE A 50 -13.30 -17.18 -9.15
C ILE A 50 -12.04 -17.64 -8.43
N TYR A 51 -11.09 -16.73 -8.19
CA TYR A 51 -9.93 -17.02 -7.35
C TYR A 51 -10.20 -16.53 -5.92
N VAL A 52 -10.04 -17.41 -4.94
CA VAL A 52 -10.16 -17.09 -3.51
C VAL A 52 -8.78 -17.16 -2.89
N PHE A 53 -8.42 -16.12 -2.13
CA PHE A 53 -7.17 -16.03 -1.40
C PHE A 53 -7.44 -15.95 0.11
N VAL A 54 -6.81 -16.82 0.88
CA VAL A 54 -6.91 -16.90 2.34
C VAL A 54 -5.55 -16.59 2.94
N SER A 55 -5.49 -15.55 3.76
CA SER A 55 -4.29 -15.17 4.50
C SER A 55 -4.55 -15.16 6.00
N LYS A 56 -3.51 -15.43 6.78
CA LYS A 56 -3.50 -15.06 8.20
C LYS A 56 -3.30 -13.54 8.25
N GLY A 57 -4.19 -12.83 8.93
CA GLY A 57 -4.04 -11.38 9.11
C GLY A 57 -2.75 -11.09 9.86
N ASP A 58 -1.82 -10.38 9.24
CA ASP A 58 -0.68 -9.82 9.94
C ASP A 58 -1.15 -8.62 10.78
N ASN A 59 -0.84 -8.62 12.07
CA ASN A 59 -1.05 -7.47 12.96
C ASN A 59 -0.04 -6.35 12.60
N THR A 60 -0.13 -5.77 11.40
CA THR A 60 0.82 -4.74 10.95
C THR A 60 0.41 -3.38 11.51
N ALA A 61 0.67 -3.17 12.80
CA ALA A 61 0.76 -1.84 13.41
C ALA A 61 2.23 -1.38 13.44
N ALA A 62 2.85 -1.20 12.28
CA ALA A 62 4.16 -0.55 12.17
C ALA A 62 3.99 0.81 11.47
N ILE A 63 3.37 1.75 12.20
CA ILE A 63 3.36 3.16 11.80
C ILE A 63 4.80 3.66 11.92
N SER A 64 5.54 3.69 10.81
CA SER A 64 6.83 4.38 10.74
C SER A 64 6.58 5.89 10.83
N ARG A 65 6.55 6.43 12.05
CA ARG A 65 6.62 7.87 12.28
C ARG A 65 8.02 8.34 11.95
N ARG A 66 8.27 8.65 10.68
CA ARG A 66 9.46 9.39 10.26
C ARG A 66 9.38 10.79 10.87
N LYS A 67 10.08 11.02 11.99
CA LYS A 67 10.29 12.37 12.52
C LYS A 67 11.24 13.10 11.58
N THR A 68 10.70 13.87 10.65
CA THR A 68 11.47 14.86 9.90
C THR A 68 11.61 16.13 10.74
N SER A 69 12.65 16.20 11.57
CA SER A 69 13.10 17.46 12.16
C SER A 69 13.88 18.26 11.12
N GLY A 70 13.17 18.84 10.17
CA GLY A 70 13.70 19.70 9.09
C GLY A 70 13.92 21.15 9.51
N ALA A 71 14.46 21.42 10.70
CA ALA A 71 14.65 22.78 11.22
C ALA A 71 16.12 23.26 11.23
N ALA A 72 17.08 22.44 10.83
CA ALA A 72 18.51 22.80 10.90
C ALA A 72 19.10 23.35 9.58
N ALA A 73 18.41 23.20 8.44
CA ALA A 73 18.98 23.54 7.13
C ALA A 73 18.83 25.04 6.74
N THR A 74 17.93 25.79 7.37
CA THR A 74 17.64 27.18 7.00
C THR A 74 18.66 28.18 7.53
N SER A 75 19.34 27.88 8.64
CA SER A 75 20.30 28.82 9.27
C SER A 75 21.60 28.96 8.49
N ARG A 76 22.07 27.89 7.84
CA ARG A 76 23.35 27.89 7.10
C ARG A 76 23.26 28.66 5.78
N LEU A 77 22.12 28.59 5.08
CA LEU A 77 21.91 29.31 3.82
C LEU A 77 21.83 30.83 4.03
N SER A 78 21.20 31.27 5.12
CA SER A 78 21.12 32.70 5.46
C SER A 78 22.48 33.31 5.77
N ALA A 79 23.37 32.56 6.45
CA ALA A 79 24.71 33.04 6.77
C ALA A 79 25.58 33.20 5.52
N ILE A 80 25.53 32.22 4.61
CA ILE A 80 26.30 32.25 3.35
C ILE A 80 25.84 33.41 2.45
N LEU A 81 24.53 33.64 2.33
CA LEU A 81 23.99 34.76 1.54
C LEU A 81 24.42 36.13 2.08
N LEU A 82 24.48 36.30 3.39
CA LEU A 82 24.90 37.55 4.00
C LEU A 82 26.37 37.83 3.72
N GLU A 83 27.25 36.84 3.88
CA GLU A 83 28.67 36.98 3.56
C GLU A 83 28.89 37.28 2.07
N CYS A 84 28.24 36.53 1.17
CA CYS A 84 28.42 36.73 -0.27
C CYS A 84 27.97 38.11 -0.78
N LEU A 85 27.08 38.83 -0.10
CA LEU A 85 26.62 40.16 -0.52
C LEU A 85 27.36 41.30 0.17
N PHE A 86 27.81 41.10 1.42
CA PHE A 86 28.51 42.13 2.17
C PHE A 86 29.97 42.27 1.75
N PHE A 87 30.67 41.16 1.50
CA PHE A 87 32.07 41.21 1.07
C PHE A 87 32.30 41.95 -0.26
N PRO A 88 31.55 41.69 -1.36
CA PRO A 88 31.79 42.39 -2.61
C PRO A 88 31.38 43.86 -2.58
N SER A 89 30.36 44.23 -1.80
CA SER A 89 29.92 45.64 -1.68
C SER A 89 30.95 46.49 -0.93
N VAL A 90 31.53 45.97 0.16
CA VAL A 90 32.61 46.64 0.89
C VAL A 90 33.85 46.79 0.00
N ILE A 91 34.26 45.74 -0.72
CA ILE A 91 35.40 45.80 -1.64
C ILE A 91 35.17 46.84 -2.75
N LEU A 92 33.98 46.87 -3.36
CA LEU A 92 33.66 47.85 -4.40
C LEU A 92 33.71 49.29 -3.87
N SER A 93 33.19 49.52 -2.66
CA SER A 93 33.25 50.85 -2.03
C SER A 93 34.69 51.29 -1.76
N TYR A 94 35.56 50.39 -1.30
CA TYR A 94 36.97 50.68 -1.05
C TYR A 94 37.71 51.01 -2.36
N LEU A 95 37.47 50.25 -3.43
CA LEU A 95 38.08 50.50 -4.75
C LEU A 95 37.62 51.82 -5.37
N LEU A 96 36.33 52.15 -5.26
CA LEU A 96 35.81 53.44 -5.72
C LEU A 96 36.43 54.62 -4.94
N THR A 97 36.60 54.46 -3.62
CA THR A 97 37.24 55.48 -2.78
C THR A 97 38.73 55.65 -3.12
N SER A 98 39.44 54.55 -3.42
CA SER A 98 40.85 54.58 -3.83
C SER A 98 41.07 55.12 -5.24
N SER A 99 40.07 55.05 -6.13
CA SER A 99 40.15 55.59 -7.48
C SER A 99 39.76 57.08 -7.56
N TYR A 100 39.18 57.63 -6.49
CA TYR A 100 38.76 59.03 -6.37
C TYR A 100 39.69 59.88 -5.49
N ALA A 101 40.79 59.29 -5.00
CA ALA A 101 41.92 59.96 -4.34
C ALA A 101 43.12 60.02 -5.27
#